data_AF-A0A933SKK8-F1
#
_entry.id   AF-A0A933SKK8-F1
#
_cell.length_a   1.000
_cell.length_b   1.000
_cell.length_c   1.000
_cell.angle_alpha   90.00
_cell.angle_beta   90.00
_cell.angle_gamma   90.00
#
_symmetry.space_group_name_H-M   'P 1'
#
loop_
_entity.id
_entity.type
_entity.pdbx_description
1 polymer ?
#
loop_
_entity_poly.entity_id
_entity_poly.type
_entity_poly.pdbx_seq_one_letter_code
_entity_poly.pdbx_strand_id
1 'polypeptide(L)' 'MDPNPGLGCPQCGFRIPISIQMLLSGQPIGCPACHLELRVNREESKETLNALEKVAEAIAKTDEAKRGYQ' A
#
# COMPACT_ATOMS: atom_id res chain seq x y z
N MET A 1 -9.29 4.90 -13.89
CA MET A 1 -8.61 4.63 -12.61
C MET A 1 -9.68 4.60 -11.54
N ASP A 2 -9.80 3.52 -10.77
CA ASP A 2 -10.78 3.42 -9.67
C ASP A 2 -10.68 4.65 -8.76
N PRO A 3 -11.78 5.39 -8.52
CA PRO A 3 -11.76 6.61 -7.73
C PRO A 3 -11.54 6.37 -6.23
N ASN A 4 -11.54 5.11 -5.78
CA ASN A 4 -11.35 4.73 -4.39
C ASN A 4 -10.32 3.59 -4.30
N PRO A 5 -9.01 3.82 -4.44
CA PRO A 5 -8.01 2.75 -4.41
C PRO A 5 -8.04 2.00 -3.07
N GLY A 6 -7.95 0.66 -3.14
CA GLY A 6 -8.01 -0.19 -1.94
C GLY A 6 -8.21 -1.66 -2.28
N LEU A 7 -8.24 -2.51 -1.25
CA LEU A 7 -8.48 -3.95 -1.38
C LEU A 7 -9.90 -4.29 -0.93
N GLY A 8 -10.63 -5.08 -1.71
CA GLY A 8 -11.89 -5.67 -1.24
C GLY A 8 -11.60 -6.71 -0.15
N CYS A 9 -12.21 -6.55 1.03
CA CYS A 9 -12.11 -7.54 2.09
C CYS A 9 -12.79 -8.85 1.64
N PRO A 10 -12.09 -9.99 1.64
CA PRO A 10 -12.65 -11.26 1.15
C PRO A 10 -13.76 -11.82 2.03
N GLN A 11 -13.88 -11.36 3.28
CA GLN A 11 -14.88 -11.85 4.23
C GLN A 11 -16.17 -11.02 4.23
N CYS A 12 -16.09 -9.70 4.11
CA CYS A 12 -17.25 -8.82 4.25
C CYS A 12 -17.49 -7.86 3.07
N GLY A 13 -16.62 -7.85 2.06
CA GLY A 13 -16.72 -6.97 0.90
C GLY A 13 -16.36 -5.51 1.15
N PHE A 14 -16.05 -5.11 2.40
CA PHE A 14 -15.61 -3.76 2.71
C PHE A 14 -14.33 -3.38 1.94
N ARG A 15 -14.27 -2.19 1.33
CA ARG A 15 -13.06 -1.73 0.64
C ARG A 15 -12.07 -1.15 1.66
N ILE A 16 -11.02 -1.91 1.96
CA ILE A 16 -9.93 -1.54 2.86
C ILE A 16 -9.06 -0.48 2.18
N PRO A 17 -8.93 0.74 2.74
CA PRO A 17 -8.00 1.74 2.24
C PRO A 17 -6.56 1.25 2.43
N ILE A 18 -5.74 1.30 1.38
CA ILE A 18 -4.34 0.83 1.39
C ILE A 18 -3.42 1.91 0.85
N SER A 19 -2.25 2.04 1.47
CA SER A 19 -1.15 2.86 0.96
C SER A 19 0.06 1.99 0.58
N ILE A 20 0.96 2.52 -0.26
CA ILE A 20 2.21 1.84 -0.63
C ILE A 20 3.03 1.52 0.63
N GLN A 21 3.13 2.46 1.57
CA GLN A 21 3.83 2.29 2.84
C GLN A 21 3.28 1.11 3.65
N MET A 22 1.95 0.95 3.68
CA MET A 22 1.30 -0.14 4.40
C MET A 22 1.67 -1.50 3.80
N LEU A 23 1.68 -1.63 2.47
CA LEU A 23 2.11 -2.84 1.77
C LEU A 23 3.59 -3.17 2.03
N LEU A 24 4.46 -2.15 2.03
CA LEU A 24 5.90 -2.32 2.23
C LEU A 24 6.26 -2.65 3.68
N SER A 25 5.52 -2.12 4.66
CA SER A 25 5.79 -2.27 6.11
C SER A 25 5.85 -3.72 6.60
N GLY A 26 5.20 -4.65 5.89
CA GLY A 26 5.06 -6.04 6.32
C GLY A 26 4.16 -6.24 7.55
N GLN A 27 3.54 -5.17 8.05
CA GLN A 27 2.56 -5.25 9.14
C GLN A 27 1.25 -5.86 8.63
N PRO A 28 0.44 -6.46 9.51
CA PRO A 28 -0.91 -6.90 9.17
C PRO A 28 -1.76 -5.75 8.65
N ILE A 29 -2.58 -6.04 7.65
CA ILE A 29 -3.57 -5.13 7.09
C ILE A 29 -4.92 -5.53 7.69
N GLY A 30 -5.37 -4.77 8.67
CA GLY A 30 -6.67 -4.99 9.30
C GLY A 30 -7.83 -4.43 8.47
N CYS A 31 -8.87 -5.23 8.28
CA CYS A 31 -10.16 -4.74 7.80
C CYS A 31 -10.86 -4.00 8.95
N PRO A 32 -11.19 -2.70 8.81
CA PRO A 32 -11.82 -1.94 9.90
C PRO A 32 -13.29 -2.33 10.14
N ALA A 33 -13.92 -3.04 9.20
CA ALA A 33 -15.33 -3.43 9.31
C ALA A 33 -15.52 -4.77 10.03
N CYS A 34 -14.71 -5.79 9.69
CA CYS A 34 -14.85 -7.14 10.24
C CYS A 34 -13.63 -7.63 11.03
N HIS A 35 -12.60 -6.80 11.17
CA HIS A 35 -11.35 -7.10 11.90
C HIS A 35 -10.52 -8.26 11.34
N LEU A 36 -10.80 -8.71 10.11
CA LEU A 36 -9.94 -9.67 9.42
C LEU A 36 -8.55 -9.07 9.21
N GLU A 37 -7.51 -9.78 9.63
CA GLU A 37 -6.12 -9.42 9.35
C GLU A 37 -5.64 -10.12 8.08
N LEU A 38 -5.18 -9.34 7.12
CA LEU A 38 -4.51 -9.82 5.91
C LEU A 38 -3.00 -9.63 6.06
N ARG A 39 -2.22 -10.59 5.57
CA ARG A 39 -0.76 -10.48 5.52
C ARG A 39 -0.30 -10.62 4.07
N VAL A 40 0.55 -9.71 3.64
CA VAL A 40 1.20 -9.82 2.34
C VAL A 40 2.15 -11.00 2.37
N ASN A 41 2.00 -11.95 1.46
CA ASN A 41 3.01 -12.99 1.26
C ASN A 41 4.25 -12.34 0.64
N ARG A 42 5.26 -12.04 1.46
CA ARG A 42 6.46 -11.32 1.03
C ARG A 42 7.36 -12.15 0.10
N GLU A 43 7.34 -13.47 0.23
CA GLU A 43 8.15 -14.34 -0.62
C GLU A 43 7.58 -14.37 -2.03
N GLU A 44 6.29 -14.67 -2.18
CA GLU A 44 5.62 -14.68 -3.49
C GLU A 44 5.51 -13.28 -4.09
N SER A 45 5.39 -12.24 -3.27
CA SER A 45 5.25 -10.86 -3.74
C SER A 45 6.57 -10.11 -3.90
N LYS A 46 7.73 -10.77 -3.75
CA LYS A 46 9.05 -10.10 -3.68
C LYS A 46 9.31 -9.14 -4.82
N GLU A 47 9.07 -9.57 -6.07
CA GLU A 47 9.32 -8.73 -7.25
C GLU A 47 8.41 -7.50 -7.29
N THR A 48 7.14 -7.67 -6.90
CA THR A 48 6.16 -6.58 -6.83
C THR A 48 6.51 -5.59 -5.72
N LEU A 49 6.93 -6.08 -4.54
CA LEU A 49 7.37 -5.23 -3.43
C LEU A 49 8.60 -4.40 -3.82
N ASN A 50 9.59 -5.01 -4.47
CA ASN A 50 10.77 -4.29 -4.98
C ASN A 50 10.39 -3.18 -5.99
N ALA A 51 9.39 -3.42 -6.84
CA ALA A 51 8.90 -2.41 -7.77
C ALA A 51 8.18 -1.26 -7.04
N LEU A 52 7.38 -1.58 -6.01
CA LEU A 52 6.71 -0.60 -5.16
C LEU A 52 7.69 0.27 -4.36
N GLU A 53 8.80 -0.30 -3.87
CA GLU A 53 9.87 0.45 -3.21
C GLU A 53 10.43 1.54 -4.13
N LYS A 54 10.80 1.18 -5.37
CA LYS A 54 11.32 2.14 -6.36
C LYS A 54 10.33 3.27 -6.65
N VAL A 55 9.04 2.95 -6.73
CA VAL A 55 7.97 3.95 -6.91
C VAL A 55 7.89 4.87 -5.70
N ALA A 56 7.92 4.33 -4.48
CA ALA A 56 7.89 5.12 -3.26
C ALA A 56 9.09 6.09 -3.17
N GLU A 57 10.29 5.61 -3.50
CA GLU A 57 11.51 6.44 -3.56
C GLU A 57 11.40 7.56 -4.59
N ALA A 58 10.88 7.28 -5.79
CA ALA A 58 10.70 8.27 -6.84
C ALA A 58 9.69 9.36 -6.43
N ILE A 59 8.61 8.97 -5.75
CA ILE A 59 7.63 9.91 -5.20
C ILE A 59 8.30 10.80 -4.14
N ALA A 60 9.04 10.22 -3.19
CA ALA A 60 9.73 10.96 -2.14
C ALA A 60 10.68 12.02 -2.71
N LYS A 61 11.55 11.64 -3.64
CA LYS A 61 12.48 12.55 -4.32
C LYS A 61 11.77 13.70 -5.05
N THR A 62 10.64 13.40 -5.68
CA THR A 62 9.84 14.42 -6.38
C THR A 62 9.21 15.39 -5.41
N ASP A 63 8.75 14.90 -4.25
CA ASP A 63 8.16 15.71 -3.19
C ASP A 63 9.21 16.63 -2.52
N GLU A 64 10.43 16.13 -2.32
CA GLU A 64 11.58 16.92 -1.85
C GLU A 64 11.98 18.02 -2.84
N ALA A 65 12.09 17.68 -4.13
CA ALA A 65 12.41 18.64 -5.18
C ALA A 65 11.37 19.78 -5.28
N LYS A 66 10.09 19.48 -5.07
CA LYS A 66 9.02 20.49 -5.01
C LYS A 66 9.15 21.42 -3.81
N ARG A 67 9.55 20.89 -2.64
CA ARG A 67 9.74 21.69 -1.43
C ARG A 67 10.95 22.62 -1.52
N GLY A 68 12.02 22.23 -2.21
CA GLY A 68 13.21 23.07 -2.38
C GLY A 68 13.06 24.25 -3.35
N TYR A 69 11.98 24.30 -4.15
CA TYR A 69 11.65 25.41 -5.05
C TYR A 69 10.69 26.45 -4.43
N GLN A 70 10.08 26.12 -3.30
CA GLN A 70 9.13 26.98 -2.58
C GLN A 70 9.85 27.85 -1.54
#